data_AF-A0A7W7N1C5-F1
#
_entry.id   AF-A0A7W7N1C5-F1
#
_cell.length_a   1.000
_cell.length_b   1.000
_cell.length_c   1.000
_cell.angle_alpha   90.00
_cell.angle_beta   90.00
_cell.angle_gamma   90.00
#
_symmetry.space_group_name_H-M   'P 1'
#
loop_
_entity.id
_entity.type
_entity.pdbx_description
1 polymer ?
#
loop_
_entity_poly.entity_id
_entity_poly.type
_entity_poly.pdbx_seq_one_letter_code
_entity_poly.pdbx_strand_id
1 'polypeptide(L)'
;MALLTRPSIVIPLNNPGVQELINLGAKPEAFRHENPRSIVMAIAVRLEDNQIIYGAGKIVAIENGIRMGSTSLLSLDDQWFDGIQDLESHLFTFFQGAKPTFEAKPEPGAQQWRRILALLGGKPDPGRLPDDWRRQLQLAAGLHQIKLDVRVNPEANRPKVIHDLKTSPPDALLVWSDWVAHPEAFLQPYQSARPAGYAELMGTPDRSMSFADLAAELRLHLWEIESKVSKKLEIHRVTTWAEAAKEIEKLVGPHFYLTDRARRMLPNNPYPKPARMLNFMRRLSEVAERYHAASGEIGGRLTDFAMEYRQIEIALFDGNLTPPPMTFDSVTLRAEPHVKVDDHKSPDQCGRIYFAVDRSAFRFVVDHIGLHDYG
;
A
#
# COMPACT_ATOMS: atom_id res chain seq x y z
N MET A 1 -5.01 8.62 25.55
CA MET A 1 -4.70 9.62 24.49
C MET A 1 -4.60 8.87 23.17
N ALA A 2 -5.67 8.87 22.37
CA ALA A 2 -5.70 8.07 21.15
C ALA A 2 -4.80 8.72 20.09
N LEU A 3 -3.79 7.98 19.61
CA LEU A 3 -3.00 8.40 18.46
C LEU A 3 -3.93 8.41 17.25
N LEU A 4 -4.07 9.56 16.59
CA LEU A 4 -4.68 9.64 15.27
C LEU A 4 -4.03 8.58 14.40
N THR A 5 -4.77 7.54 14.03
CA THR A 5 -4.31 6.71 12.93
C THR A 5 -4.46 7.59 11.70
N ARG A 6 -3.35 7.79 10.98
CA ARG A 6 -3.12 8.82 9.96
C ARG A 6 -4.38 9.16 9.12
N PRO A 7 -4.56 10.43 8.70
CA PRO A 7 -5.67 10.80 7.84
C PRO A 7 -5.76 9.84 6.66
N SER A 8 -6.95 9.27 6.48
CA SER A 8 -7.15 8.29 5.43
C SER A 8 -7.30 9.03 4.10
N ILE A 9 -7.97 10.19 4.08
CA ILE A 9 -8.22 10.98 2.87
C ILE A 9 -8.34 12.48 3.21
N VAL A 10 -7.81 13.33 2.32
CA VAL A 10 -8.10 14.78 2.28
C VAL A 10 -8.81 15.11 0.97
N ILE A 11 -10.03 15.63 1.06
CA ILE A 11 -10.89 15.98 -0.06
C ILE A 11 -10.91 17.51 -0.22
N PRO A 12 -10.30 18.09 -1.27
CA PRO A 12 -10.41 19.50 -1.56
C PRO A 12 -11.81 19.80 -2.11
N LEU A 13 -12.54 20.66 -1.41
CA LEU A 13 -13.83 21.16 -1.84
C LEU A 13 -13.66 22.40 -2.73
N ASN A 14 -14.72 22.76 -3.45
CA ASN A 14 -14.84 24.07 -4.07
C ASN A 14 -14.67 25.16 -3.01
N ASN A 15 -14.15 26.32 -3.42
CA ASN A 15 -14.01 27.45 -2.50
C ASN A 15 -15.40 27.79 -1.94
N PRO A 16 -15.50 28.14 -0.64
CA PRO A 16 -16.78 28.48 -0.03
C PRO A 16 -17.41 29.69 -0.75
N GLY A 17 -18.72 29.62 -0.94
CA GLY A 17 -19.47 30.73 -1.54
C GLY A 17 -19.56 31.95 -0.62
N VAL A 18 -19.93 33.11 -1.18
CA VAL A 18 -20.15 34.34 -0.41
C VAL A 18 -21.11 34.13 0.76
N GLN A 19 -22.23 33.44 0.52
CA GLN A 19 -23.22 33.16 1.57
C GLN A 19 -22.68 32.23 2.66
N GLU A 20 -21.90 31.22 2.29
CA GLU A 20 -21.27 30.31 3.25
C GLU A 20 -20.30 31.06 4.16
N LEU A 21 -19.46 31.93 3.59
CA LEU A 21 -18.55 32.78 4.36
C LEU A 21 -19.29 33.71 5.33
N ILE A 22 -20.39 34.34 4.88
CA ILE A 22 -21.23 35.18 5.76
C ILE A 22 -21.80 34.36 6.92
N ASN A 23 -22.29 33.15 6.64
CA ASN A 23 -22.83 32.26 7.66
C ASN A 23 -21.76 31.82 8.68
N LEU A 24 -20.49 31.77 8.27
CA LEU A 24 -19.34 31.52 9.14
C LEU A 24 -18.82 32.78 9.87
N GLY A 25 -19.52 33.91 9.75
CA GLY A 25 -19.15 35.17 10.41
C GLY A 25 -18.01 35.93 9.72
N ALA A 26 -17.59 35.51 8.53
CA ALA A 26 -16.63 36.25 7.72
C ALA A 26 -17.31 37.43 6.99
N LYS A 27 -16.49 38.44 6.64
CA LYS A 27 -16.88 39.57 5.78
C LYS A 27 -16.23 39.38 4.41
N PRO A 28 -16.90 38.78 3.41
CA PRO A 28 -16.29 38.42 2.13
C PRO A 28 -15.61 39.60 1.42
N GLU A 29 -16.16 40.81 1.55
CA GLU A 29 -15.62 42.05 1.01
C GLU A 29 -14.26 42.46 1.61
N ALA A 30 -13.88 41.90 2.75
CA ALA A 30 -12.57 42.10 3.34
C ALA A 30 -11.47 41.25 2.66
N PHE A 31 -11.85 40.21 1.90
CA PHE A 31 -10.92 39.33 1.20
C PHE A 31 -10.56 39.92 -0.17
N ARG A 32 -9.45 40.66 -0.25
CA ARG A 32 -8.97 41.25 -1.50
C ARG A 32 -8.03 40.32 -2.26
N HIS A 33 -7.18 39.60 -1.53
CA HIS A 33 -6.13 38.74 -2.09
C HIS A 33 -6.10 37.36 -1.42
N GLU A 34 -6.88 37.18 -0.38
CA GLU A 34 -7.03 35.96 0.38
C GLU A 34 -7.87 34.94 -0.42
N ASN A 35 -7.47 33.67 -0.36
CA ASN A 35 -8.19 32.59 -1.02
C ASN A 35 -8.80 31.66 0.03
N PRO A 36 -10.11 31.79 0.31
CA PRO A 36 -10.80 30.82 1.14
C PRO A 36 -10.68 29.42 0.54
N ARG A 37 -10.30 28.46 1.38
CA ARG A 37 -10.20 27.04 1.06
C ARG A 37 -11.15 26.26 1.94
N SER A 38 -11.78 25.26 1.35
CA SER A 38 -12.60 24.29 2.06
C SER A 38 -12.01 22.91 1.80
N ILE A 39 -11.72 22.17 2.86
CA ILE A 39 -11.20 20.80 2.79
C ILE A 39 -12.00 19.92 3.74
N VAL A 40 -12.18 18.66 3.37
CA VAL A 40 -12.72 17.63 4.27
C VAL A 40 -11.62 16.62 4.56
N MET A 41 -11.45 16.28 5.82
CA MET A 41 -10.54 15.25 6.28
C MET A 41 -11.33 14.06 6.79
N ALA A 42 -10.94 12.86 6.39
CA ALA A 42 -11.47 11.62 6.94
C ALA A 42 -10.37 10.92 7.75
N ILE A 43 -10.67 10.53 8.98
CA ILE A 43 -9.75 9.87 9.90
C ILE A 43 -10.39 8.59 10.45
N ALA A 44 -9.55 7.62 10.78
CA ALA A 44 -9.91 6.49 11.64
C ALA A 44 -9.09 6.62 12.92
N VAL A 45 -9.66 6.22 14.06
CA VAL A 45 -8.97 6.24 15.34
C VAL A 45 -9.21 4.90 16.02
N ARG A 46 -8.13 4.21 16.37
CA ARG A 46 -8.20 2.99 17.17
C ARG A 46 -8.17 3.36 18.64
N LEU A 47 -9.20 2.95 19.38
CA LEU A 47 -9.34 3.12 20.81
C LEU A 47 -8.55 2.05 21.58
N GLU A 48 -8.46 2.21 22.90
CA GLU A 48 -7.68 1.32 23.78
C GLU A 48 -8.23 -0.11 23.83
N ASP A 49 -9.54 -0.27 23.65
CA ASP A 49 -10.25 -1.55 23.55
C ASP A 49 -10.20 -2.18 22.15
N ASN A 50 -9.38 -1.62 21.25
CA ASN A 50 -9.23 -2.03 19.87
C ASN A 50 -10.48 -1.78 18.99
N GLN A 51 -11.49 -1.06 19.50
CA GLN A 51 -12.56 -0.49 18.66
C GLN A 51 -11.97 0.56 17.72
N ILE A 52 -12.51 0.66 16.50
CA ILE A 52 -12.17 1.73 15.57
C ILE A 52 -13.38 2.65 15.48
N ILE A 53 -13.16 3.94 15.73
CA ILE A 53 -14.13 5.01 15.45
C ILE A 53 -13.63 5.81 14.25
N TYR A 54 -14.56 6.38 13.50
CA TYR A 54 -14.30 7.11 12.28
C TYR A 54 -14.71 8.56 12.47
N GLY A 55 -13.95 9.50 11.89
CA GLY A 55 -14.23 10.92 11.99
C GLY A 55 -14.14 11.60 10.63
N ALA A 56 -15.04 12.54 10.38
CA ALA A 56 -14.93 13.49 9.28
C ALA A 56 -14.86 14.91 9.85
N GLY A 57 -13.98 15.75 9.30
CA GLY A 57 -13.89 17.16 9.66
C GLY A 57 -13.87 18.04 8.43
N LYS A 58 -14.83 18.95 8.29
CA LYS A 58 -14.82 20.02 7.29
C LYS A 58 -14.12 21.24 7.87
N ILE A 59 -13.03 21.64 7.21
CA ILE A 59 -12.21 22.79 7.57
C ILE A 59 -12.44 23.86 6.51
N VAL A 60 -12.82 25.06 6.95
CA VAL A 60 -12.80 26.26 6.13
C VAL A 60 -11.70 27.18 6.66
N ALA A 61 -10.73 27.50 5.80
CA ALA A 61 -9.58 28.30 6.16
C ALA A 61 -9.31 29.40 5.12
N ILE A 62 -8.68 30.48 5.56
CA ILE A 62 -8.25 31.59 4.72
C ILE A 62 -6.73 31.56 4.63
N GLU A 63 -6.21 31.33 3.43
CA GLU A 63 -4.79 31.53 3.13
C GLU A 63 -4.50 33.03 3.02
N ASN A 64 -3.43 33.47 3.68
CA ASN A 64 -2.96 34.85 3.81
C ASN A 64 -3.85 35.78 4.66
N GLY A 65 -4.63 35.24 5.60
CA GLY A 65 -5.66 36.00 6.31
C GLY A 65 -5.19 37.15 7.22
N ILE A 66 -4.08 37.01 7.94
CA ILE A 66 -3.56 38.08 8.85
C ILE A 66 -2.27 38.68 8.29
N ARG A 67 -1.42 37.83 7.71
CA ARG A 67 -0.16 38.17 7.03
C ARG A 67 0.05 37.21 5.87
N MET A 68 0.88 37.59 4.89
CA MET A 68 1.33 36.68 3.84
C MET A 68 1.94 35.41 4.46
N GLY A 69 1.49 34.24 4.01
CA GLY A 69 1.88 32.93 4.52
C GLY A 69 1.14 32.46 5.78
N SER A 70 0.27 33.29 6.38
CA SER A 70 -0.58 32.84 7.51
C SER A 70 -1.82 32.10 7.01
N THR A 71 -2.26 31.09 7.75
CA THR A 71 -3.55 30.42 7.52
C THR A 71 -4.44 30.71 8.72
N SER A 72 -5.61 31.31 8.48
CA SER A 72 -6.61 31.54 9.53
C SER A 72 -7.73 30.52 9.39
N LEU A 73 -8.00 29.77 10.46
CA LEU A 73 -9.13 28.85 10.53
C LEU A 73 -10.42 29.65 10.75
N LEU A 74 -11.38 29.54 9.83
CA LEU A 74 -12.72 30.13 9.99
C LEU A 74 -13.68 29.19 10.70
N SER A 75 -13.64 27.91 10.33
CA SER A 75 -14.55 26.90 10.87
C SER A 75 -13.92 25.52 10.83
N LEU A 76 -14.26 24.73 11.84
CA LEU A 76 -14.03 23.30 11.92
C LEU A 76 -15.36 22.67 12.37
N ASP A 77 -15.95 21.87 11.48
CA ASP A 77 -17.16 21.09 11.74
C ASP A 77 -16.78 19.62 11.69
N ASP A 78 -16.84 18.92 12.83
CA ASP A 78 -16.46 17.52 12.94
C ASP A 78 -17.62 16.62 13.35
N GLN A 79 -17.66 15.44 12.74
CA GLN A 79 -18.63 14.39 13.04
C GLN A 79 -17.92 13.05 13.19
N TRP A 80 -18.37 12.26 14.17
CA TRP A 80 -17.83 10.95 14.49
C TRP A 80 -18.86 9.84 14.22
N PHE A 81 -18.36 8.66 13.83
CA PHE A 81 -19.13 7.53 13.37
C PHE A 81 -18.56 6.23 13.95
N ASP A 82 -19.45 5.30 14.31
CA ASP A 82 -19.06 3.96 14.80
C ASP A 82 -18.70 3.00 13.66
N GLY A 83 -19.16 3.29 12.44
CA GLY A 83 -18.95 2.47 11.25
C GLY A 83 -18.37 3.24 10.06
N ILE A 84 -17.53 2.56 9.28
CA ILE A 84 -16.96 3.13 8.05
C ILE A 84 -18.03 3.45 7.00
N GLN A 85 -19.15 2.71 7.00
CA GLN A 85 -20.27 2.91 6.09
C GLN A 85 -21.01 4.23 6.36
N ASP A 86 -21.14 4.60 7.63
CA ASP A 86 -21.75 5.88 8.02
C ASP A 86 -20.84 7.05 7.66
N LEU A 87 -19.53 6.90 7.91
CA LEU A 87 -18.52 7.86 7.45
C LEU A 87 -18.58 8.01 5.92
N GLU A 88 -18.62 6.92 5.17
CA GLU A 88 -18.67 6.95 3.71
C GLU A 88 -19.92 7.68 3.20
N SER A 89 -21.09 7.34 3.75
CA SER A 89 -22.36 7.99 3.42
C SER A 89 -22.31 9.49 3.70
N HIS A 90 -21.71 9.87 4.83
CA HIS A 90 -21.50 11.27 5.18
C HIS A 90 -20.53 11.97 4.21
N LEU A 91 -19.40 11.34 3.86
CA LEU A 91 -18.41 11.91 2.93
C LEU A 91 -18.98 12.09 1.52
N PHE A 92 -19.90 11.23 1.08
CA PHE A 92 -20.60 11.42 -0.20
C PHE A 92 -21.41 12.71 -0.26
N THR A 93 -21.91 13.22 0.86
CA THR A 93 -22.59 14.53 0.90
C THR A 93 -21.62 15.67 0.56
N PHE A 94 -20.40 15.63 1.10
CA PHE A 94 -19.36 16.60 0.77
C PHE A 94 -18.80 16.42 -0.63
N PHE A 95 -18.80 15.18 -1.13
CA PHE A 95 -18.25 14.84 -2.43
C PHE A 95 -18.90 15.58 -3.59
N GLN A 96 -20.18 15.93 -3.45
CA GLN A 96 -20.89 16.78 -4.42
C GLN A 96 -20.23 18.15 -4.59
N GLY A 97 -19.59 18.66 -3.53
CA GLY A 97 -18.80 19.89 -3.54
C GLY A 97 -17.31 19.71 -3.82
N ALA A 98 -16.83 18.48 -4.07
CA ALA A 98 -15.41 18.20 -4.29
C ALA A 98 -14.95 18.71 -5.66
N LYS A 99 -13.74 19.28 -5.73
CA LYS A 99 -13.15 19.76 -6.99
C LYS A 99 -13.12 18.62 -8.02
N PRO A 100 -13.45 18.87 -9.30
CA PRO A 100 -13.46 17.83 -10.34
C PRO A 100 -12.11 17.10 -10.51
N THR A 101 -11.01 17.77 -10.16
CA THR A 101 -9.64 17.25 -10.23
C THR A 101 -9.22 16.41 -9.02
N PHE A 102 -10.10 16.23 -8.03
CA PHE A 102 -9.77 15.43 -6.87
C PHE A 102 -9.63 13.95 -7.25
N GLU A 103 -8.49 13.37 -6.87
CA GLU A 103 -8.21 11.94 -6.89
C GLU A 103 -7.89 11.51 -5.44
N ALA A 104 -8.57 10.47 -4.95
CA ALA A 104 -8.23 9.85 -3.68
C ALA A 104 -6.85 9.20 -3.79
N LYS A 105 -5.88 9.69 -3.00
CA LYS A 105 -4.49 9.23 -3.02
C LYS A 105 -3.87 9.31 -1.63
N PRO A 106 -2.81 8.52 -1.34
CA PRO A 106 -2.08 8.63 -0.08
C PRO A 106 -1.49 10.03 0.08
N GLU A 107 -1.40 10.49 1.34
CA GLU A 107 -0.63 11.68 1.66
C GLU A 107 0.84 11.53 1.25
N PRO A 108 1.53 12.61 0.87
CA PRO A 108 2.97 12.57 0.63
C PRO A 108 3.73 11.95 1.81
N GLY A 109 4.52 10.90 1.56
CA GLY A 109 5.27 10.18 2.59
C GLY A 109 4.47 9.11 3.35
N ALA A 110 3.16 8.97 3.11
CA ALA A 110 2.38 7.84 3.58
C ALA A 110 2.73 6.56 2.82
N GLN A 111 2.29 5.41 3.38
CA GLN A 111 2.41 4.13 2.69
C GLN A 111 1.65 4.17 1.37
N GLN A 112 2.24 3.64 0.30
CA GLN A 112 1.55 3.51 -0.98
C GLN A 112 0.29 2.68 -0.81
N TRP A 113 -0.81 3.17 -1.39
CA TRP A 113 -2.06 2.43 -1.42
C TRP A 113 -1.96 1.22 -2.32
N ARG A 114 -2.69 0.18 -1.96
CA ARG A 114 -2.85 -1.02 -2.79
C ARG A 114 -3.55 -0.63 -4.09
N ARG A 115 -3.13 -1.19 -5.21
CA ARG A 115 -3.75 -0.92 -6.52
C ARG A 115 -4.78 -2.01 -6.81
N ILE A 116 -6.05 -1.65 -6.89
CA ILE A 116 -7.09 -2.56 -7.40
C ILE A 116 -7.51 -2.08 -8.77
N LEU A 117 -7.64 -3.01 -9.71
CA LEU A 117 -8.25 -2.75 -11.00
C LEU A 117 -9.67 -3.31 -11.01
N ALA A 118 -10.66 -2.45 -11.18
CA ALA A 118 -12.04 -2.83 -11.47
C ALA A 118 -12.31 -2.64 -12.97
N LEU A 119 -12.64 -3.75 -13.63
CA LEU A 119 -13.05 -3.77 -15.02
C LEU A 119 -14.57 -3.76 -15.09
N LEU A 120 -15.12 -2.64 -15.52
CA LEU A 120 -16.55 -2.45 -15.71
C LEU A 120 -16.81 -2.47 -17.22
N GLY A 121 -17.43 -3.51 -17.75
CA GLY A 121 -17.77 -3.52 -19.17
C GLY A 121 -19.03 -2.73 -19.52
N GLY A 122 -19.66 -3.05 -20.63
CA GLY A 122 -20.82 -2.37 -21.15
C GLY A 122 -20.70 -2.27 -22.66
N LYS A 123 -21.84 -2.33 -23.36
CA LYS A 123 -21.88 -2.00 -24.79
C LYS A 123 -21.32 -0.59 -25.00
N PRO A 124 -20.85 -0.23 -26.21
CA PRO A 124 -20.38 1.11 -26.54
C PRO A 124 -21.48 2.19 -26.50
N ASP A 125 -22.60 1.94 -25.81
CA ASP A 125 -23.62 2.94 -25.60
C ASP A 125 -23.00 4.06 -24.73
N PRO A 126 -22.87 5.31 -25.21
CA PRO A 126 -22.20 6.40 -24.51
C PRO A 126 -22.90 6.89 -23.22
N GLY A 127 -23.78 6.06 -22.64
CA GLY A 127 -24.49 6.24 -21.38
C GLY A 127 -23.96 5.28 -20.30
N ARG A 128 -22.79 5.56 -19.73
CA ARG A 128 -22.64 6.26 -18.42
C ARG A 128 -22.59 5.28 -17.24
N LEU A 129 -21.38 4.84 -16.87
CA LEU A 129 -21.04 5.03 -15.46
C LEU A 129 -20.88 6.54 -15.33
N PRO A 130 -21.81 7.29 -14.73
CA PRO A 130 -21.64 8.72 -14.68
C PRO A 130 -20.35 9.03 -13.89
N ASP A 131 -19.63 10.09 -14.29
CA ASP A 131 -18.28 10.36 -13.78
C ASP A 131 -18.24 10.51 -12.25
N ASP A 132 -19.39 10.89 -11.67
CA ASP A 132 -19.64 10.92 -10.24
C ASP A 132 -19.53 9.52 -9.59
N TRP A 133 -20.05 8.46 -10.21
CA TRP A 133 -19.96 7.09 -9.69
C TRP A 133 -18.50 6.63 -9.62
N ARG A 134 -17.73 6.82 -10.69
CA ARG A 134 -16.30 6.44 -10.69
C ARG A 134 -15.58 7.09 -9.51
N ARG A 135 -15.80 8.40 -9.37
CA ARG A 135 -15.16 9.20 -8.33
C ARG A 135 -15.62 8.80 -6.92
N GLN A 136 -16.90 8.47 -6.75
CA GLN A 136 -17.43 7.97 -5.47
C GLN A 136 -16.90 6.58 -5.12
N LEU A 137 -16.80 5.64 -6.07
CA LEU A 137 -16.16 4.34 -5.86
C LEU A 137 -14.68 4.49 -5.47
N GLN A 138 -13.97 5.42 -6.11
CA GLN A 138 -12.59 5.74 -5.75
C GLN A 138 -12.46 6.33 -4.36
N LEU A 139 -13.41 7.18 -3.95
CA LEU A 139 -13.47 7.70 -2.58
C LEU A 139 -13.68 6.57 -1.57
N ALA A 140 -14.69 5.71 -1.81
CA ALA A 140 -14.98 4.56 -0.97
C ALA A 140 -13.76 3.65 -0.83
N ALA A 141 -13.10 3.31 -1.94
CA ALA A 141 -11.87 2.52 -1.93
C ALA A 141 -10.72 3.21 -1.18
N GLY A 142 -10.60 4.54 -1.29
CA GLY A 142 -9.59 5.31 -0.56
C GLY A 142 -9.70 5.18 0.95
N LEU A 143 -10.92 4.98 1.50
CA LEU A 143 -11.13 4.81 2.93
C LEU A 143 -10.53 3.48 3.43
N HIS A 144 -10.36 2.51 2.51
CA HIS A 144 -9.67 1.24 2.74
C HIS A 144 -8.18 1.27 2.32
N GLN A 145 -7.62 2.47 2.12
CA GLN A 145 -6.24 2.69 1.65
C GLN A 145 -5.95 1.97 0.32
N ILE A 146 -6.94 2.00 -0.57
CA ILE A 146 -6.90 1.37 -1.89
C ILE A 146 -7.00 2.44 -2.97
N LYS A 147 -6.06 2.39 -3.91
CA LYS A 147 -6.15 3.09 -5.19
C LYS A 147 -6.94 2.22 -6.17
N LEU A 148 -8.20 2.60 -6.39
CA LEU A 148 -9.07 1.94 -7.36
C LEU A 148 -8.90 2.54 -8.76
N ASP A 149 -8.36 1.76 -9.69
CA ASP A 149 -8.40 2.03 -11.13
C ASP A 149 -9.70 1.43 -11.68
N VAL A 150 -10.59 2.26 -12.22
CA VAL A 150 -11.86 1.83 -12.82
C VAL A 150 -11.74 2.00 -14.32
N ARG A 151 -11.72 0.88 -15.05
CA ARG A 151 -11.69 0.88 -16.51
C ARG A 151 -13.04 0.50 -17.06
N VAL A 152 -13.67 1.46 -17.74
CA VAL A 152 -14.93 1.25 -18.46
C VAL A 152 -14.66 0.69 -19.85
N ASN A 153 -15.52 -0.22 -20.33
CA ASN A 153 -15.41 -0.86 -21.64
C ASN A 153 -13.99 -1.41 -21.93
N PRO A 154 -13.49 -2.35 -21.10
CA PRO A 154 -12.14 -2.89 -21.25
C PRO A 154 -11.98 -3.66 -22.57
N GLU A 155 -13.07 -4.08 -23.20
CA GLU A 155 -13.09 -4.82 -24.47
C GLU A 155 -12.59 -3.99 -25.65
N ALA A 156 -12.96 -2.70 -25.72
CA ALA A 156 -12.46 -1.80 -26.75
C ALA A 156 -10.94 -1.59 -26.70
N ASN A 157 -10.31 -1.84 -25.55
CA ASN A 157 -8.88 -1.71 -25.33
C ASN A 157 -8.24 -3.03 -24.85
N ARG A 158 -8.84 -4.17 -25.21
CA ARG A 158 -8.46 -5.50 -24.68
C ARG A 158 -6.95 -5.78 -24.74
N PRO A 159 -6.24 -5.56 -25.88
CA PRO A 159 -4.80 -5.84 -25.94
C PRO A 159 -3.98 -5.03 -24.93
N LYS A 160 -4.34 -3.76 -24.72
CA LYS A 160 -3.66 -2.88 -23.76
C LYS A 160 -3.94 -3.32 -22.32
N VAL A 161 -5.18 -3.62 -21.97
CA VAL A 161 -5.53 -4.09 -20.62
C VAL A 161 -4.80 -5.39 -20.30
N ILE A 162 -4.78 -6.35 -21.23
CA ILE A 162 -4.04 -7.61 -21.06
C ILE A 162 -2.54 -7.37 -20.91
N HIS A 163 -1.97 -6.44 -21.69
CA HIS A 163 -0.57 -6.07 -21.56
C HIS A 163 -0.27 -5.53 -20.15
N ASP A 164 -1.05 -4.56 -19.67
CA ASP A 164 -0.89 -3.97 -18.33
C ASP A 164 -1.02 -5.03 -17.23
N LEU A 165 -1.97 -5.95 -17.34
CA LEU A 165 -2.16 -7.05 -16.38
C LEU A 165 -0.96 -8.00 -16.32
N LYS A 166 -0.22 -8.17 -17.42
CA LYS A 166 0.98 -9.01 -17.47
C LYS A 166 2.23 -8.29 -16.98
N THR A 167 2.39 -7.01 -17.31
CA THR A 167 3.61 -6.24 -17.03
C THR A 167 3.59 -5.53 -15.68
N SER A 168 2.42 -5.10 -15.21
CA SER A 168 2.25 -4.42 -13.92
C SER A 168 0.93 -4.86 -13.26
N PRO A 169 0.82 -6.15 -12.87
CA PRO A 169 -0.43 -6.68 -12.31
C PRO A 169 -0.84 -5.91 -11.04
N PRO A 170 -2.12 -5.51 -10.92
CA PRO A 170 -2.64 -4.88 -9.70
C PRO A 170 -2.61 -5.85 -8.51
N ASP A 171 -2.84 -5.33 -7.29
CA ASP A 171 -2.98 -6.12 -6.07
C ASP A 171 -4.20 -7.01 -6.05
N ALA A 172 -5.27 -6.56 -6.69
CA ALA A 172 -6.45 -7.34 -6.97
C ALA A 172 -7.05 -6.94 -8.32
N LEU A 173 -7.75 -7.89 -8.92
CA LEU A 173 -8.54 -7.68 -10.13
C LEU A 173 -10.00 -7.99 -9.85
N LEU A 174 -10.89 -7.03 -10.09
CA LEU A 174 -12.32 -7.24 -10.01
C LEU A 174 -12.89 -7.10 -11.42
N VAL A 175 -13.63 -8.09 -11.90
CA VAL A 175 -14.18 -8.08 -13.27
C VAL A 175 -15.68 -8.19 -13.22
N TRP A 176 -16.38 -7.16 -13.69
CA TRP A 176 -17.84 -7.14 -13.68
C TRP A 176 -18.41 -8.01 -14.79
N SER A 177 -18.88 -9.22 -14.48
CA SER A 177 -19.30 -10.22 -15.47
C SER A 177 -20.50 -9.78 -16.29
N ASP A 178 -21.41 -9.00 -15.71
CA ASP A 178 -22.63 -8.57 -16.41
C ASP A 178 -22.32 -7.59 -17.55
N TRP A 179 -21.14 -6.98 -17.46
CA TRP A 179 -20.75 -5.84 -18.23
C TRP A 179 -19.59 -6.21 -19.16
N VAL A 180 -18.64 -7.04 -18.71
CA VAL A 180 -17.51 -7.55 -19.51
C VAL A 180 -17.94 -8.82 -20.23
N ALA A 181 -17.93 -8.81 -21.57
CA ALA A 181 -18.43 -9.93 -22.36
C ALA A 181 -17.60 -11.22 -22.21
N HIS A 182 -16.29 -11.09 -22.02
CA HIS A 182 -15.34 -12.21 -21.91
C HIS A 182 -14.43 -12.02 -20.69
N PRO A 183 -14.96 -12.14 -19.45
CA PRO A 183 -14.19 -11.84 -18.26
C PRO A 183 -12.94 -12.72 -18.10
N GLU A 184 -13.00 -13.97 -18.57
CA GLU A 184 -11.88 -14.93 -18.57
C GLU A 184 -10.67 -14.43 -19.36
N ALA A 185 -10.89 -13.62 -20.40
CA ALA A 185 -9.81 -13.03 -21.20
C ALA A 185 -8.94 -12.04 -20.40
N PHE A 186 -9.45 -11.54 -19.27
CA PHE A 186 -8.72 -10.66 -18.34
C PHE A 186 -8.23 -11.42 -17.11
N LEU A 187 -9.04 -12.34 -16.56
CA LEU A 187 -8.68 -13.12 -15.38
C LEU A 187 -7.48 -14.03 -15.63
N GLN A 188 -7.43 -14.75 -16.76
CA GLN A 188 -6.34 -15.71 -17.03
C GLN A 188 -4.96 -15.03 -17.13
N PRO A 189 -4.77 -13.92 -17.89
CA PRO A 189 -3.51 -13.18 -17.88
C PRO A 189 -3.10 -12.69 -16.50
N TYR A 190 -4.05 -12.17 -15.71
CA TYR A 190 -3.79 -11.70 -14.37
C TYR A 190 -3.34 -12.83 -13.44
N GLN A 191 -4.06 -13.95 -13.42
CA GLN A 191 -3.73 -15.11 -12.59
C GLN A 191 -2.39 -15.74 -13.01
N SER A 192 -2.06 -15.72 -14.30
CA SER A 192 -0.76 -16.17 -14.79
C SER A 192 0.38 -15.27 -14.27
N ALA A 193 0.17 -13.95 -14.26
CA ALA A 193 1.15 -12.98 -13.77
C ALA A 193 1.20 -12.93 -12.23
N ARG A 194 0.09 -13.23 -11.55
CA ARG A 194 -0.05 -13.18 -10.09
C ARG A 194 -0.88 -14.38 -9.58
N PRO A 195 -0.29 -15.60 -9.50
CA PRO A 195 -1.02 -16.82 -9.15
C PRO A 195 -1.72 -16.82 -7.80
N ALA A 196 -1.21 -16.05 -6.83
CA ALA A 196 -1.81 -15.85 -5.51
C ALA A 196 -2.58 -14.52 -5.39
N GLY A 197 -2.80 -13.83 -6.50
CA GLY A 197 -3.54 -12.56 -6.56
C GLY A 197 -5.03 -12.78 -6.32
N TYR A 198 -5.68 -11.80 -5.70
CA TYR A 198 -7.14 -11.83 -5.56
C TYR A 198 -7.76 -11.42 -6.90
N ALA A 199 -8.53 -12.33 -7.51
CA ALA A 199 -9.27 -12.04 -8.73
C ALA A 199 -10.66 -12.62 -8.63
N GLU A 200 -11.67 -11.78 -8.78
CA GLU A 200 -13.07 -12.20 -8.60
C GLU A 200 -13.97 -11.59 -9.68
N LEU A 201 -15.03 -12.33 -10.00
CA LEU A 201 -16.12 -11.80 -10.79
C LEU A 201 -17.06 -11.02 -9.87
N MET A 202 -17.41 -9.81 -10.29
CA MET A 202 -18.49 -9.03 -9.67
C MET A 202 -19.72 -9.07 -10.57
N GLY A 203 -20.89 -8.96 -9.98
CA GLY A 203 -22.15 -8.86 -10.68
C GLY A 203 -23.22 -9.75 -10.08
N THR A 204 -24.45 -9.42 -10.45
CA THR A 204 -25.62 -10.25 -10.18
C THR A 204 -26.18 -10.76 -11.50
N PRO A 205 -26.85 -11.90 -11.53
CA PRO A 205 -27.52 -12.38 -12.76
C PRO A 205 -28.46 -11.35 -13.41
N ASP A 206 -28.94 -10.36 -12.65
CA ASP A 206 -29.71 -9.22 -13.13
C ASP A 206 -28.81 -8.09 -13.65
N ARG A 207 -29.00 -7.70 -14.91
CA ARG A 207 -28.22 -6.65 -15.60
C ARG A 207 -28.57 -5.23 -15.17
N SER A 208 -29.53 -5.04 -14.26
CA SER A 208 -30.03 -3.72 -13.84
C SER A 208 -29.53 -3.32 -12.45
N MET A 209 -28.21 -3.18 -12.29
CA MET A 209 -27.64 -2.81 -10.99
C MET A 209 -27.62 -1.28 -10.77
N SER A 210 -28.06 -0.83 -9.60
CA SER A 210 -27.98 0.59 -9.19
C SER A 210 -26.58 0.95 -8.68
N PHE A 211 -26.29 2.25 -8.50
CA PHE A 211 -25.04 2.67 -7.85
C PHE A 211 -24.88 2.08 -6.45
N ALA A 212 -25.97 2.03 -5.69
CA ALA A 212 -25.95 1.56 -4.32
C ALA A 212 -25.54 0.08 -4.25
N ASP A 213 -26.04 -0.72 -5.18
CA ASP A 213 -25.69 -2.14 -5.31
C ASP A 213 -24.23 -2.30 -5.75
N LEU A 214 -23.78 -1.54 -6.76
CA LEU A 214 -22.39 -1.51 -7.24
C LEU A 214 -21.42 -1.16 -6.10
N ALA A 215 -21.75 -0.13 -5.32
CA ALA A 215 -20.95 0.29 -4.17
C ALA A 215 -20.98 -0.75 -3.05
N ALA A 216 -22.12 -1.36 -2.76
CA ALA A 216 -22.25 -2.41 -1.75
C ALA A 216 -21.42 -3.65 -2.12
N GLU A 217 -21.47 -4.11 -3.36
CA GLU A 217 -20.68 -5.22 -3.85
C GLU A 217 -19.18 -4.90 -3.81
N LEU A 218 -18.78 -3.71 -4.27
CA LEU A 218 -17.39 -3.26 -4.14
C LEU A 218 -16.92 -3.32 -2.69
N ARG A 219 -17.72 -2.83 -1.72
CA ARG A 219 -17.37 -2.86 -0.29
C ARG A 219 -17.11 -4.28 0.22
N LEU A 220 -17.91 -5.27 -0.21
CA LEU A 220 -17.69 -6.68 0.17
C LEU A 220 -16.32 -7.16 -0.29
N HIS A 221 -15.95 -6.87 -1.54
CA HIS A 221 -14.62 -7.23 -2.07
C HIS A 221 -13.49 -6.44 -1.40
N LEU A 222 -13.67 -5.14 -1.16
CA LEU A 222 -12.68 -4.32 -0.46
C LEU A 222 -12.42 -4.87 0.95
N TRP A 223 -13.48 -5.24 1.68
CA TRP A 223 -13.39 -5.87 2.99
C TRP A 223 -12.70 -7.22 2.93
N GLU A 224 -13.03 -8.07 1.94
CA GLU A 224 -12.38 -9.37 1.79
C GLU A 224 -10.87 -9.21 1.50
N ILE A 225 -10.52 -8.30 0.60
CA ILE A 225 -9.13 -7.98 0.25
C ILE A 225 -8.39 -7.42 1.46
N GLU A 226 -9.02 -6.54 2.24
CA GLU A 226 -8.50 -6.05 3.51
C GLU A 226 -8.34 -7.16 4.55
N SER A 227 -9.28 -8.10 4.66
CA SER A 227 -9.23 -9.20 5.62
C SER A 227 -8.11 -10.20 5.29
N LYS A 228 -7.91 -10.53 4.02
CA LYS A 228 -6.83 -11.40 3.55
C LYS A 228 -5.47 -10.76 3.81
N VAL A 229 -5.37 -9.45 3.63
CA VAL A 229 -4.17 -8.68 3.95
C VAL A 229 -3.96 -8.54 5.45
N SER A 230 -5.02 -8.27 6.21
CA SER A 230 -4.97 -8.16 7.67
C SER A 230 -4.56 -9.48 8.29
N LYS A 231 -5.06 -10.62 7.82
CA LYS A 231 -4.56 -11.95 8.21
C LYS A 231 -3.08 -12.13 7.88
N LYS A 232 -2.62 -11.64 6.72
CA LYS A 232 -1.19 -11.64 6.37
C LYS A 232 -0.35 -10.69 7.25
N LEU A 233 -0.94 -9.58 7.71
CA LEU A 233 -0.34 -8.59 8.62
C LEU A 233 -0.47 -8.99 10.09
N GLU A 234 -1.43 -9.83 10.50
CA GLU A 234 -1.51 -10.36 11.85
C GLU A 234 -0.38 -11.36 12.12
N ILE A 235 0.14 -12.00 11.06
CA ILE A 235 1.44 -12.70 11.06
C ILE A 235 2.61 -11.71 11.35
N HIS A 236 2.35 -10.40 11.47
CA HIS A 236 3.31 -9.34 11.82
C HIS A 236 3.05 -8.69 13.18
N ARG A 237 2.30 -9.32 14.10
CA ARG A 237 2.29 -8.95 15.54
C ARG A 237 3.62 -9.28 16.25
N VAL A 238 4.73 -9.30 15.52
CA VAL A 238 6.06 -9.52 16.07
C VAL A 238 6.51 -8.21 16.71
N THR A 239 6.35 -8.12 18.02
CA THR A 239 6.73 -6.94 18.80
C THR A 239 8.12 -7.07 19.39
N THR A 240 8.62 -8.30 19.52
CA THR A 240 9.92 -8.59 20.14
C THR A 240 10.87 -9.33 19.19
N TRP A 241 12.17 -9.27 19.49
CA TRP A 241 13.17 -10.05 18.79
C TRP A 241 13.07 -11.55 19.04
N ALA A 242 12.58 -11.97 20.21
CA ALA A 242 12.33 -13.38 20.50
C ALA A 242 11.25 -13.96 19.56
N GLU A 243 10.19 -13.21 19.30
CA GLU A 243 9.16 -13.58 18.31
C GLU A 243 9.72 -13.55 16.89
N ALA A 244 10.47 -12.50 16.53
CA ALA A 244 11.10 -12.39 15.22
C ALA A 244 12.05 -13.55 14.95
N ALA A 245 12.87 -13.93 15.95
CA ALA A 245 13.81 -15.03 15.86
C ALA A 245 13.10 -16.34 15.50
N LYS A 246 12.01 -16.68 16.20
CA LYS A 246 11.20 -17.88 15.91
C LYS A 246 10.65 -17.87 14.49
N GLU A 247 10.21 -16.71 13.99
CA GLU A 247 9.68 -16.58 12.64
C GLU A 247 10.76 -16.62 11.56
N ILE A 248 11.94 -16.02 11.81
CA ILE A 248 13.08 -16.07 10.89
C ILE A 248 13.62 -17.50 10.80
N GLU A 249 13.64 -18.25 11.90
CA GLU A 249 14.07 -19.65 11.91
C GLU A 249 13.20 -20.55 11.02
N LYS A 250 11.91 -20.25 10.87
CA LYS A 250 11.00 -20.97 9.96
C LYS A 250 11.32 -20.72 8.48
N LEU A 251 12.10 -19.69 8.15
CA LEU A 251 12.53 -19.41 6.77
C LEU A 251 13.69 -20.30 6.33
N VAL A 252 14.36 -20.98 7.26
CA VAL A 252 15.49 -21.85 6.95
C VAL A 252 15.02 -23.06 6.14
N GLY A 253 15.65 -23.29 5.00
CA GLY A 253 15.33 -24.37 4.07
C GLY A 253 16.40 -24.56 3.00
N PRO A 254 16.10 -25.32 1.93
CA PRO A 254 17.08 -25.66 0.89
C PRO A 254 17.69 -24.44 0.18
N HIS A 255 16.93 -23.34 0.07
CA HIS A 255 17.31 -22.14 -0.67
C HIS A 255 17.78 -20.98 0.22
N PHE A 256 17.56 -21.05 1.53
CA PHE A 256 17.82 -19.96 2.47
C PHE A 256 18.32 -20.49 3.81
N TYR A 257 19.50 -20.05 4.25
CA TYR A 257 20.14 -20.58 5.44
C TYR A 257 20.67 -19.47 6.36
N LEU A 258 20.74 -19.76 7.67
CA LEU A 258 21.36 -18.89 8.68
C LEU A 258 22.60 -19.55 9.26
N THR A 259 23.74 -18.85 9.25
CA THR A 259 24.93 -19.31 10.00
C THR A 259 24.68 -19.27 11.51
N ASP A 260 25.51 -19.99 12.27
CA ASP A 260 25.47 -19.94 13.75
C ASP A 260 25.71 -18.52 14.28
N ARG A 261 26.46 -17.70 13.54
CA ARG A 261 26.64 -16.28 13.86
C ARG A 261 25.31 -15.54 13.75
N ALA A 262 24.63 -15.62 12.60
CA ALA A 262 23.33 -14.98 12.40
C ALA A 262 22.30 -15.41 13.45
N ARG A 263 22.25 -16.71 13.77
CA ARG A 263 21.32 -17.28 14.78
C ARG A 263 21.56 -16.68 16.17
N ARG A 264 22.82 -16.56 16.61
CA ARG A 264 23.18 -15.98 17.92
C ARG A 264 22.82 -14.51 18.05
N MET A 265 22.75 -13.77 16.95
CA MET A 265 22.42 -12.35 16.95
C MET A 265 20.92 -12.07 17.11
N LEU A 266 20.05 -13.01 16.73
CA LEU A 266 18.61 -12.78 16.70
C LEU A 266 17.98 -12.44 18.06
N PRO A 267 18.26 -13.15 19.18
CA PRO A 267 17.58 -12.89 20.45
C PRO A 267 17.88 -11.52 21.06
N ASN A 268 19.10 -11.02 20.85
CA ASN A 268 19.61 -9.77 21.46
C ASN A 268 19.97 -8.73 20.39
N ASN A 269 19.23 -8.73 19.29
CA ASN A 269 19.56 -7.88 18.16
C ASN A 269 19.35 -6.39 18.51
N PRO A 270 20.34 -5.52 18.29
CA PRO A 270 20.24 -4.10 18.67
C PRO A 270 19.35 -3.26 17.74
N TYR A 271 18.94 -3.78 16.56
CA TYR A 271 18.08 -3.01 15.65
C TYR A 271 16.66 -2.87 16.25
N PRO A 272 16.08 -1.66 16.35
CA PRO A 272 14.90 -1.42 17.20
C PRO A 272 13.57 -1.93 16.64
N LYS A 273 13.52 -2.47 15.40
CA LYS A 273 12.25 -2.81 14.72
C LYS A 273 12.21 -4.28 14.26
N PRO A 274 12.01 -5.25 15.18
CA PRO A 274 12.02 -6.68 14.85
C PRO A 274 11.06 -7.08 13.72
N ALA A 275 9.81 -6.58 13.71
CA ALA A 275 8.86 -6.83 12.62
C ALA A 275 9.36 -6.34 11.26
N ARG A 276 10.04 -5.19 11.23
CA ARG A 276 10.59 -4.61 10.00
C ARG A 276 11.71 -5.48 9.46
N MET A 277 12.64 -5.92 10.31
CA MET A 277 13.70 -6.85 9.91
C MET A 277 13.14 -8.17 9.39
N LEU A 278 12.18 -8.77 10.11
CA LEU A 278 11.52 -10.01 9.69
C LEU A 278 10.87 -9.88 8.30
N ASN A 279 10.26 -8.73 7.98
CA ASN A 279 9.67 -8.49 6.66
C ASN A 279 10.75 -8.55 5.56
N PHE A 280 11.90 -7.90 5.77
CA PHE A 280 13.02 -7.96 4.82
C PHE A 280 13.62 -9.37 4.71
N MET A 281 13.72 -10.10 5.83
CA MET A 281 14.17 -11.51 5.83
C MET A 281 13.22 -12.39 5.00
N ARG A 282 11.91 -12.25 5.15
CA ARG A 282 10.91 -12.96 4.34
C ARG A 282 11.07 -12.65 2.85
N ARG A 283 11.16 -11.36 2.49
CA ARG A 283 11.39 -10.94 1.10
C ARG A 283 12.67 -11.50 0.52
N LEU A 284 13.76 -11.48 1.28
CA LEU A 284 15.05 -12.04 0.86
C LEU A 284 14.97 -13.56 0.69
N SER A 285 14.27 -14.27 1.58
CA SER A 285 14.01 -15.70 1.45
C SER A 285 13.23 -16.03 0.18
N GLU A 286 12.21 -15.25 -0.15
CA GLU A 286 11.42 -15.44 -1.39
C GLU A 286 12.26 -15.15 -2.66
N VAL A 287 13.19 -14.19 -2.60
CA VAL A 287 14.19 -13.97 -3.67
C VAL A 287 15.11 -15.18 -3.81
N ALA A 288 15.59 -15.73 -2.69
CA ALA A 288 16.45 -16.91 -2.67
C ALA A 288 15.73 -18.16 -3.20
N GLU A 289 14.46 -18.36 -2.85
CA GLU A 289 13.61 -19.44 -3.37
C GLU A 289 13.52 -19.36 -4.89
N ARG A 290 13.24 -18.17 -5.43
CA ARG A 290 13.11 -17.99 -6.87
C ARG A 290 14.46 -18.14 -7.60
N TYR A 291 15.55 -17.68 -7.00
CA TYR A 291 16.90 -17.88 -7.50
C TYR A 291 17.25 -19.37 -7.55
N HIS A 292 16.95 -20.13 -6.50
CA HIS A 292 17.14 -21.57 -6.41
C HIS A 292 16.31 -22.34 -7.46
N ALA A 293 15.02 -22.03 -7.56
CA ALA A 293 14.12 -22.67 -8.52
C ALA A 293 14.51 -22.42 -9.98
N ALA A 294 15.19 -21.30 -10.26
CA ALA A 294 15.73 -20.97 -11.57
C ALA A 294 17.16 -21.51 -11.78
N SER A 295 17.73 -22.29 -10.86
CA SER A 295 19.13 -22.73 -10.90
C SER A 295 20.11 -21.55 -11.13
N GLY A 296 19.81 -20.41 -10.53
CA GLY A 296 20.55 -19.16 -10.69
C GLY A 296 20.27 -18.35 -11.97
N GLU A 297 19.47 -18.86 -12.92
CA GLU A 297 19.15 -18.23 -14.20
C GLU A 297 17.97 -17.26 -14.09
N ILE A 298 18.18 -16.15 -13.36
CA ILE A 298 17.14 -15.13 -13.10
C ILE A 298 16.96 -14.08 -14.22
N GLY A 299 17.61 -14.27 -15.38
CA GLY A 299 17.44 -13.41 -16.56
C GLY A 299 18.01 -11.99 -16.45
N GLY A 300 18.73 -11.67 -15.37
CA GLY A 300 19.27 -10.33 -15.12
C GLY A 300 20.25 -10.29 -13.95
N ARG A 301 20.65 -9.09 -13.54
CA ARG A 301 21.47 -8.90 -12.32
C ARG A 301 20.62 -9.17 -11.09
N LEU A 302 21.23 -9.76 -10.06
CA LEU A 302 20.52 -10.08 -8.82
C LEU A 302 19.88 -8.84 -8.17
N THR A 303 20.54 -7.69 -8.24
CA THR A 303 20.04 -6.41 -7.72
C THR A 303 18.73 -6.00 -8.38
N ASP A 304 18.71 -6.04 -9.71
CA ASP A 304 17.60 -5.58 -10.53
C ASP A 304 16.42 -6.53 -10.36
N PHE A 305 16.70 -7.84 -10.39
CA PHE A 305 15.73 -8.89 -10.13
C PHE A 305 15.09 -8.77 -8.75
N ALA A 306 15.88 -8.59 -7.68
CA ALA A 306 15.36 -8.51 -6.32
C ALA A 306 14.53 -7.23 -6.09
N MET A 307 14.93 -6.12 -6.72
CA MET A 307 14.18 -4.87 -6.72
C MET A 307 12.83 -5.02 -7.45
N GLU A 308 12.83 -5.61 -8.64
CA GLU A 308 11.60 -5.83 -9.42
C GLU A 308 10.65 -6.82 -8.71
N TYR A 309 11.18 -7.94 -8.24
CA TYR A 309 10.37 -9.04 -7.70
C TYR A 309 9.83 -8.76 -6.29
N ARG A 310 10.64 -8.16 -5.42
CA ARG A 310 10.31 -7.97 -3.99
C ARG A 310 10.61 -6.59 -3.42
N GLN A 311 10.99 -5.63 -4.27
CA GLN A 311 11.30 -4.27 -3.84
C GLN A 311 12.32 -4.26 -2.69
N ILE A 312 13.34 -5.12 -2.80
CA ILE A 312 14.48 -5.11 -1.90
C ILE A 312 15.71 -4.61 -2.66
N GLU A 313 16.36 -3.63 -2.08
CA GLU A 313 17.64 -3.14 -2.59
C GLU A 313 18.75 -4.01 -2.02
N ILE A 314 19.50 -4.66 -2.92
CA ILE A 314 20.69 -5.42 -2.58
C ILE A 314 21.90 -4.62 -3.04
N ALA A 315 22.77 -4.26 -2.11
CA ALA A 315 24.09 -3.77 -2.44
C ALA A 315 25.04 -4.96 -2.56
N LEU A 316 25.62 -5.17 -3.75
CA LEU A 316 26.54 -6.29 -3.99
C LEU A 316 27.93 -6.05 -3.42
N PHE A 317 28.33 -4.78 -3.31
CA PHE A 317 29.64 -4.37 -2.84
C PHE A 317 29.50 -3.10 -2.00
N ASP A 318 30.28 -3.03 -0.93
CA ASP A 318 30.53 -1.80 -0.19
C ASP A 318 32.05 -1.62 -0.12
N GLY A 319 32.55 -0.55 -0.75
CA GLY A 319 33.99 -0.35 -0.94
C GLY A 319 34.80 -0.26 0.35
N ASN A 320 34.15 -0.06 1.49
CA ASN A 320 34.78 0.07 2.80
C ASN A 320 34.61 -1.18 3.69
N LEU A 321 33.92 -2.22 3.21
CA LEU A 321 33.68 -3.44 3.98
C LEU A 321 34.34 -4.64 3.29
N THR A 322 35.25 -5.29 4.03
CA THR A 322 35.77 -6.60 3.65
C THR A 322 35.33 -7.61 4.72
N PRO A 323 34.09 -8.14 4.62
CA PRO A 323 33.59 -9.08 5.61
C PRO A 323 34.52 -10.31 5.67
N PRO A 324 34.77 -10.86 6.88
CA PRO A 324 35.62 -12.04 7.01
C PRO A 324 35.03 -13.20 6.21
N PRO A 325 35.89 -14.06 5.61
CA PRO A 325 35.40 -15.27 4.97
C PRO A 325 34.72 -16.16 6.01
N MET A 326 33.59 -16.76 5.64
CA MET A 326 32.89 -17.75 6.46
C MET A 326 33.00 -19.13 5.81
N THR A 327 33.08 -20.17 6.62
CA THR A 327 33.02 -21.55 6.13
C THR A 327 31.61 -22.09 6.35
N PHE A 328 30.97 -22.56 5.28
CA PHE A 328 29.65 -23.16 5.30
C PHE A 328 29.63 -24.38 4.38
N ASP A 329 29.21 -25.55 4.90
CA ASP A 329 29.25 -26.84 4.18
C ASP A 329 30.60 -27.11 3.49
N SER A 330 31.72 -26.82 4.18
CA SER A 330 33.10 -26.93 3.67
C SER A 330 33.45 -25.98 2.51
N VAL A 331 32.55 -25.08 2.13
CA VAL A 331 32.79 -24.02 1.15
C VAL A 331 33.14 -22.73 1.86
N THR A 332 34.14 -22.01 1.36
CA THR A 332 34.45 -20.66 1.85
C THR A 332 33.60 -19.65 1.09
N LEU A 333 32.77 -18.91 1.81
CA LEU A 333 31.85 -17.90 1.29
C LEU A 333 32.22 -16.52 1.84
N ARG A 334 31.76 -15.45 1.16
CA ARG A 334 31.92 -14.06 1.61
C ARG A 334 30.56 -13.37 1.62
N ALA A 335 30.19 -12.83 2.77
CA ALA A 335 28.92 -12.12 2.96
C ALA A 335 29.02 -10.65 2.51
N GLU A 336 29.50 -10.42 1.28
CA GLU A 336 29.64 -9.08 0.68
C GLU A 336 28.27 -8.47 0.32
N PRO A 337 27.34 -9.22 -0.32
CA PRO A 337 25.99 -8.73 -0.52
C PRO A 337 25.29 -8.39 0.80
N HIS A 338 24.58 -7.26 0.80
CA HIS A 338 23.73 -6.93 1.92
C HIS A 338 22.47 -6.17 1.52
N VAL A 339 21.44 -6.35 2.36
CA VAL A 339 20.20 -5.58 2.30
C VAL A 339 20.24 -4.52 3.39
N LYS A 340 19.87 -3.29 3.04
CA LYS A 340 19.73 -2.20 4.00
C LYS A 340 18.27 -2.01 4.40
N VAL A 341 18.04 -2.01 5.70
CA VAL A 341 16.72 -1.82 6.31
C VAL A 341 16.67 -0.42 6.89
N ASP A 342 15.80 0.43 6.33
CA ASP A 342 15.69 1.86 6.68
C ASP A 342 16.95 2.69 6.32
N ASP A 343 17.48 2.56 5.08
CA ASP A 343 18.73 3.23 4.64
C ASP A 343 18.74 4.76 4.73
N HIS A 344 17.57 5.40 4.81
CA HIS A 344 17.45 6.85 5.00
C HIS A 344 17.74 7.31 6.46
N LYS A 345 18.10 6.39 7.35
CA LYS A 345 18.42 6.66 8.76
C LYS A 345 19.92 6.63 9.01
N SER A 346 20.33 7.15 10.17
CA SER A 346 21.71 7.07 10.64
C SER A 346 22.18 5.61 10.81
N PRO A 347 23.49 5.34 10.76
CA PRO A 347 24.01 3.96 10.81
C PRO A 347 23.55 3.13 12.02
N ASP A 348 23.31 3.76 13.16
CA ASP A 348 22.79 3.16 14.40
C ASP A 348 21.29 2.80 14.34
N GLN A 349 20.59 3.24 13.30
CA GLN A 349 19.18 2.96 13.05
C GLN A 349 18.94 2.24 11.70
N CYS A 350 19.99 2.06 10.90
CA CYS A 350 19.97 1.36 9.64
C CYS A 350 20.31 -0.12 9.87
N GLY A 351 19.29 -0.98 9.72
CA GLY A 351 19.49 -2.42 9.81
C GLY A 351 20.23 -2.95 8.57
N ARG A 352 20.95 -4.06 8.73
CA ARG A 352 21.72 -4.74 7.70
C ARG A 352 21.48 -6.25 7.79
N ILE A 353 21.32 -6.86 6.64
CA ILE A 353 21.31 -8.31 6.46
C ILE A 353 22.45 -8.64 5.51
N TYR A 354 23.57 -9.16 6.03
CA TYR A 354 24.69 -9.60 5.19
C TYR A 354 24.53 -11.08 4.87
N PHE A 355 24.73 -11.42 3.60
CA PHE A 355 24.57 -12.78 3.12
C PHE A 355 25.54 -13.09 1.98
N ALA A 356 25.85 -14.37 1.79
CA ALA A 356 26.54 -14.86 0.62
C ALA A 356 25.59 -15.65 -0.28
N VAL A 357 25.96 -15.78 -1.55
CA VAL A 357 25.29 -16.67 -2.50
C VAL A 357 26.17 -17.89 -2.72
N ASP A 358 25.73 -19.05 -2.23
CA ASP A 358 26.34 -20.33 -2.57
C ASP A 358 25.88 -20.72 -3.97
N ARG A 359 26.75 -20.46 -4.95
CA ARG A 359 26.46 -20.70 -6.38
C ARG A 359 26.42 -22.19 -6.75
N SER A 360 26.96 -23.08 -5.91
CA SER A 360 26.94 -24.51 -6.18
C SER A 360 25.58 -25.13 -5.87
N ALA A 361 24.92 -24.65 -4.83
CA ALA A 361 23.59 -25.10 -4.40
C ALA A 361 22.47 -24.07 -4.69
N PHE A 362 22.81 -22.95 -5.34
CA PHE A 362 21.91 -21.84 -5.66
C PHE A 362 21.10 -21.33 -4.46
N ARG A 363 21.74 -21.15 -3.31
CA ARG A 363 21.09 -20.76 -2.04
C ARG A 363 21.74 -19.55 -1.40
N PHE A 364 20.98 -18.84 -0.58
CA PHE A 364 21.46 -17.67 0.14
C PHE A 364 21.82 -18.08 1.58
N VAL A 365 23.00 -17.64 2.04
CA VAL A 365 23.54 -17.96 3.36
C VAL A 365 23.73 -16.66 4.12
N VAL A 366 22.83 -16.38 5.07
CA VAL A 366 22.85 -15.15 5.89
C VAL A 366 23.81 -15.32 7.05
N ASP A 367 24.77 -14.41 7.15
CA ASP A 367 25.80 -14.42 8.21
C ASP A 367 25.54 -13.41 9.32
N HIS A 368 24.91 -12.29 8.99
CA HIS A 368 24.67 -11.22 9.95
C HIS A 368 23.29 -10.60 9.77
N ILE A 369 22.63 -10.35 10.89
CA ILE A 369 21.33 -9.69 10.98
C ILE A 369 21.43 -8.68 12.11
N GLY A 370 21.23 -7.39 11.85
CA GLY A 370 21.21 -6.39 12.93
C GLY A 370 21.59 -5.00 12.46
N LEU A 371 22.25 -4.21 13.30
CA LEU A 371 22.85 -2.94 12.87
C LEU A 371 24.13 -3.17 12.06
N HIS A 372 24.75 -2.10 11.57
CA HIS A 372 26.01 -2.20 10.85
C HIS A 372 27.06 -3.01 11.63
N ASP A 373 27.71 -3.95 10.95
CA ASP A 373 28.79 -4.76 11.51
C ASP A 373 30.10 -3.96 11.42
N TYR A 374 30.71 -3.62 12.56
CA TYR A 374 31.98 -2.90 12.58
C TYR A 374 33.20 -3.84 12.59
N GLY A 375 32.99 -5.16 12.65
CA GLY A 375 34.05 -6.17 12.76
C GLY A 375 34.56 -6.31 14.19
#